data_AF-A0A9P7UX64-F1
#
_entry.id   AF-A0A9P7UX64-F1
#
_cell.length_a   1.000
_cell.length_b   1.000
_cell.length_c   1.000
_cell.angle_alpha   90.00
_cell.angle_beta   90.00
_cell.angle_gamma   90.00
#
_symmetry.space_group_name_H-M   'P 1'
#
loop_
_entity.id
_entity.type
_entity.pdbx_description
1 polymer ?
#
loop_
_entity_poly.entity_id
_entity_poly.type
_entity_poly.pdbx_seq_one_letter_code
_entity_poly.pdbx_strand_id
1 'polypeptide(L)'
;MPKALSTKARKTKTTTTSASKQDTKLKKKATNTKKCYWEIVADAKEQQERYGKAEKTTEQYKAAMRRNVEWLKEFVQEAGEAEKLWEETQQLLEESTEDCKDKEHTLGSEMPLDFDTALDGAPTEATPQAITLYMYQKCFVENLSPATAWHIVSGWKMVFNNMAGDKYRGRWHEDREQNEWVGNP
;
A
#
# COMPACT_ATOMS: atom_id res chain seq x y z
N MET A 1 -17.22 24.28 -48.77
CA MET A 1 -17.79 23.39 -49.81
C MET A 1 -16.61 22.82 -50.62
N PRO A 2 -16.58 21.57 -51.12
CA PRO A 2 -17.24 20.32 -50.70
C PRO A 2 -16.34 19.04 -50.77
N LYS A 3 -16.89 17.93 -50.25
CA LYS A 3 -16.80 16.49 -50.67
C LYS A 3 -15.53 15.61 -50.45
N ALA A 4 -15.73 14.71 -49.47
CA ALA A 4 -15.42 13.28 -49.35
C ALA A 4 -14.95 12.42 -50.55
N LEU A 5 -14.11 11.43 -50.23
CA LEU A 5 -14.01 10.04 -50.77
C LEU A 5 -13.46 9.18 -49.59
N SER A 6 -14.13 8.21 -48.95
CA SER A 6 -14.76 6.95 -49.39
C SER A 6 -13.80 5.98 -50.10
N THR A 7 -13.31 4.97 -49.38
CA THR A 7 -13.19 3.57 -49.85
C THR A 7 -13.04 2.59 -48.67
N LYS A 8 -13.47 1.35 -48.93
CA LYS A 8 -13.92 0.30 -48.01
C LYS A 8 -12.83 -0.70 -47.62
N ALA A 9 -13.03 -1.29 -46.43
CA ALA A 9 -12.94 -2.70 -46.05
C ALA A 9 -11.72 -3.57 -46.45
N ARG A 10 -11.16 -4.30 -45.46
CA ARG A 10 -11.11 -5.77 -45.49
C ARG A 10 -10.87 -6.38 -44.10
N LYS A 11 -11.83 -7.18 -43.64
CA LYS A 11 -11.65 -8.22 -42.61
C LYS A 11 -10.79 -9.33 -43.20
N THR A 12 -9.80 -9.79 -42.45
CA THR A 12 -9.28 -11.17 -42.57
C THR A 12 -9.23 -11.79 -41.19
N LYS A 13 -10.25 -12.62 -40.94
CA LYS A 13 -10.20 -13.72 -39.98
C LYS A 13 -9.16 -14.71 -40.48
N THR A 14 -8.24 -15.12 -39.64
CA THR A 14 -7.46 -16.33 -39.86
C THR A 14 -7.87 -17.34 -38.79
N THR A 15 -8.87 -18.11 -39.13
CA THR A 15 -9.19 -19.42 -38.57
C THR A 15 -8.01 -20.35 -38.83
N THR A 16 -7.45 -20.96 -37.79
CA THR A 16 -6.69 -22.20 -37.93
C THR A 16 -7.26 -23.22 -36.97
N THR A 17 -8.00 -24.14 -37.57
CA THR A 17 -8.60 -25.34 -37.02
C THR A 17 -7.51 -26.41 -36.87
N SER A 18 -7.37 -26.99 -35.68
CA SER A 18 -6.95 -28.39 -35.50
C SER A 18 -7.41 -28.80 -34.09
N ALA A 19 -8.55 -29.48 -34.01
CA ALA A 19 -8.68 -30.93 -34.01
C ALA A 19 -8.37 -31.55 -32.63
N SER A 20 -9.47 -31.93 -31.97
CA SER A 20 -9.62 -33.14 -31.17
C SER A 20 -8.72 -33.31 -29.94
N LYS A 21 -9.31 -33.01 -28.77
CA LYS A 21 -9.38 -33.96 -27.64
C LYS A 21 -10.68 -33.68 -26.88
N GLN A 22 -11.68 -34.50 -27.16
CA GLN A 22 -12.88 -34.61 -26.34
C GLN A 22 -12.47 -35.26 -25.02
N ASP A 23 -12.01 -34.46 -24.06
CA ASP A 23 -12.00 -34.88 -22.68
C ASP A 23 -13.40 -34.66 -22.10
N THR A 24 -14.04 -35.80 -21.82
CA THR A 24 -15.29 -35.99 -21.12
C THR A 24 -15.31 -35.22 -19.80
N LYS A 25 -15.76 -33.96 -19.85
CA LYS A 25 -16.27 -33.25 -18.67
C LYS A 25 -17.57 -33.91 -18.21
N LEU A 26 -17.44 -35.01 -17.47
CA LEU A 26 -18.45 -35.43 -16.51
C LEU A 26 -18.61 -34.28 -15.51
N LYS A 27 -19.53 -33.37 -15.81
CA LYS A 27 -20.07 -32.43 -14.83
C LYS A 27 -20.67 -33.28 -13.71
N LYS A 28 -19.91 -33.47 -12.62
CA LYS A 28 -20.47 -33.97 -11.36
C LYS A 28 -21.62 -33.02 -11.01
N LYS A 29 -22.85 -33.47 -11.23
CA LYS A 29 -24.03 -32.82 -10.68
C LYS A 29 -23.82 -32.89 -9.16
N ALA A 30 -23.54 -31.75 -8.54
CA ALA A 30 -23.53 -31.65 -7.10
C ALA A 30 -24.91 -32.11 -6.63
N THR A 31 -24.96 -33.27 -5.98
CA THR A 31 -26.15 -33.71 -5.26
C THR A 31 -26.40 -32.65 -4.19
N ASN A 32 -27.45 -31.87 -4.39
CA ASN A 32 -27.88 -30.81 -3.49
C ASN A 32 -28.51 -31.43 -2.24
N THR A 33 -27.68 -32.11 -1.45
CA THR A 33 -28.05 -32.63 -0.15
C THR A 33 -27.98 -31.45 0.80
N LYS A 34 -29.11 -31.11 1.43
CA LYS A 34 -29.18 -30.02 2.40
C LYS A 34 -28.30 -30.40 3.60
N LYS A 35 -27.15 -29.74 3.73
CA LYS A 35 -26.25 -29.89 4.89
C LYS A 35 -26.94 -29.36 6.14
N CYS A 36 -26.68 -29.99 7.28
CA CYS A 36 -27.14 -29.45 8.56
C CYS A 36 -26.26 -28.26 8.99
N TYR A 37 -26.76 -27.44 9.90
CA TYR A 37 -26.06 -26.22 10.34
C TYR A 37 -24.61 -26.49 10.79
N TRP A 38 -24.38 -27.56 11.56
CA TRP A 38 -23.05 -27.91 12.05
C TRP A 38 -22.07 -28.31 10.95
N GLU A 39 -22.55 -29.02 9.93
CA GLU A 39 -21.75 -29.35 8.74
C GLU A 39 -21.37 -28.09 7.95
N ILE A 40 -22.28 -27.13 7.83
CA ILE A 40 -22.00 -25.85 7.17
C ILE A 40 -20.97 -25.04 7.97
N VAL A 41 -21.07 -25.02 9.29
CA VAL A 41 -20.11 -24.32 10.17
C VAL A 41 -18.73 -24.99 10.11
N ALA A 42 -18.67 -26.32 10.12
CA ALA A 42 -17.42 -27.07 10.01
C ALA A 42 -16.76 -26.84 8.64
N ASP A 43 -17.53 -26.95 7.55
CA ASP A 43 -17.06 -26.65 6.20
C ASP A 43 -16.59 -25.19 6.10
N ALA A 44 -17.34 -24.23 6.65
CA ALA A 44 -16.96 -22.81 6.62
C ALA A 44 -15.61 -22.58 7.31
N LYS A 45 -15.35 -23.25 8.44
CA LYS A 45 -14.04 -23.20 9.11
C LYS A 45 -12.94 -23.83 8.26
N GLU A 46 -13.15 -25.02 7.71
CA GLU A 46 -12.17 -25.70 6.85
C GLU A 46 -11.85 -24.87 5.59
N GLN A 47 -12.87 -24.27 4.98
CA GLN A 47 -12.70 -23.37 3.83
C GLN A 47 -12.02 -22.07 4.22
N GLN A 48 -12.31 -21.51 5.40
CA GLN A 48 -11.62 -20.34 5.93
C GLN A 48 -10.15 -20.64 6.26
N GLU A 49 -9.81 -21.83 6.74
CA GLU A 49 -8.40 -22.22 6.94
C GLU A 49 -7.67 -22.41 5.60
N ARG A 50 -8.34 -23.02 4.61
CA ARG A 50 -7.78 -23.27 3.27
C ARG A 50 -7.67 -22.01 2.40
N TYR A 51 -8.62 -21.09 2.51
CA TYR A 51 -8.78 -19.96 1.59
C TYR A 51 -8.88 -18.60 2.29
N GLY A 52 -8.96 -18.55 3.62
CA GLY A 52 -9.24 -17.33 4.38
C GLY A 52 -8.18 -16.24 4.17
N LYS A 53 -6.96 -16.62 3.80
CA LYS A 53 -6.01 -15.73 3.12
C LYS A 53 -5.23 -16.54 2.09
N ALA A 54 -5.27 -16.09 0.84
CA ALA A 54 -4.36 -16.63 -0.16
C ALA A 54 -2.91 -16.33 0.27
N GLU A 55 -2.09 -17.36 0.35
CA GLU A 55 -0.64 -17.26 0.66
C GLU A 55 0.02 -16.17 -0.20
N LYS A 56 -0.30 -16.19 -1.49
CA LYS A 56 0.13 -15.18 -2.48
C LYS A 56 -0.22 -13.74 -2.08
N THR A 57 -1.39 -13.50 -1.50
CA THR A 57 -1.79 -12.16 -1.04
C THR A 57 -0.96 -11.73 0.17
N THR A 58 -0.67 -12.66 1.07
CA THR A 58 0.19 -12.41 2.24
C THR A 58 1.62 -12.08 1.80
N GLU A 59 2.16 -12.81 0.83
CA GLU A 59 3.47 -12.53 0.24
C GLU A 59 3.52 -11.17 -0.46
N GLN A 60 2.46 -10.83 -1.23
CA GLN A 60 2.34 -9.53 -1.88
C GLN A 60 2.33 -8.39 -0.88
N TYR A 61 1.57 -8.51 0.21
CA TYR A 61 1.59 -7.52 1.29
C TYR A 61 2.99 -7.39 1.89
N LYS A 62 3.63 -8.50 2.29
CA LYS A 62 5.00 -8.46 2.84
C LYS A 62 5.99 -7.79 1.90
N ALA A 63 5.90 -8.09 0.59
CA ALA A 63 6.75 -7.44 -0.41
C ALA A 63 6.47 -5.95 -0.53
N ALA A 64 5.20 -5.53 -0.50
CA ALA A 64 4.82 -4.12 -0.52
C ALA A 64 5.32 -3.36 0.72
N MET A 65 5.32 -3.98 1.90
CA MET A 65 5.81 -3.37 3.14
C MET A 65 7.33 -3.22 3.12
N ARG A 66 8.08 -4.23 2.64
CA ARG A 66 9.54 -4.10 2.47
C ARG A 66 9.91 -2.93 1.56
N ARG A 67 9.23 -2.79 0.43
CA ARG A 67 9.44 -1.65 -0.48
C ARG A 67 9.10 -0.31 0.17
N ASN A 68 8.11 -0.27 1.05
CA ASN A 68 7.75 0.95 1.79
C ASN A 68 8.87 1.32 2.77
N VAL A 69 9.37 0.36 3.54
CA VAL A 69 10.51 0.58 4.47
C VAL A 69 11.77 1.02 3.71
N GLU A 70 12.08 0.37 2.58
CA GLU A 70 13.21 0.74 1.72
C GLU A 70 13.05 2.16 1.18
N TRP A 71 11.89 2.48 0.61
CA TRP A 71 11.58 3.81 0.11
C TRP A 71 11.67 4.88 1.21
N LEU A 72 11.20 4.59 2.42
CA LEU A 72 11.24 5.55 3.52
C LEU A 72 12.68 5.92 3.89
N LYS A 73 13.58 4.92 3.91
CA LYS A 73 15.01 5.14 4.17
C LYS A 73 15.66 6.00 3.08
N GLU A 74 15.34 5.72 1.81
CA GLU A 74 15.80 6.54 0.68
C GLU A 74 15.25 7.96 0.74
N PHE A 75 13.96 8.11 1.06
CA PHE A 75 13.30 9.40 1.17
C PHE A 75 13.89 10.27 2.28
N VAL A 76 14.18 9.70 3.45
CA VAL A 76 14.82 10.43 4.56
C VAL A 76 16.23 10.88 4.19
N GLN A 77 16.98 10.03 3.48
CA GLN A 77 18.31 10.40 2.98
C GLN A 77 18.23 11.55 1.97
N GLU A 78 17.36 11.45 0.97
CA GLU A 78 17.16 12.47 -0.04
C GLU A 78 16.65 13.80 0.56
N ALA A 79 15.70 13.73 1.50
CA ALA A 79 15.17 14.90 2.19
C ALA A 79 16.25 15.58 3.05
N GLY A 80 17.06 14.81 3.77
CA GLY A 80 18.16 15.34 4.57
C GLY A 80 19.29 15.94 3.72
N GLU A 81 19.57 15.38 2.54
CA GLU A 81 20.49 15.97 1.56
C GLU A 81 19.95 17.27 0.97
N ALA A 82 18.66 17.31 0.65
CA ALA A 82 17.99 18.51 0.15
C ALA A 82 17.94 19.62 1.21
N GLU A 83 17.72 19.28 2.47
CA GLU A 83 17.73 20.23 3.58
C GLU A 83 19.13 20.81 3.80
N LYS A 84 20.18 19.97 3.80
CA LYS A 84 21.58 20.44 3.86
C LYS A 84 21.94 21.36 2.69
N LEU A 85 21.54 21.00 1.47
CA LEU A 85 21.77 21.83 0.30
C LEU A 85 21.03 23.18 0.42
N TRP A 86 19.82 23.17 0.97
CA TRP A 86 19.06 24.38 1.26
C TRP A 86 19.72 25.24 2.33
N GLU A 87 20.25 24.64 3.40
CA GLU A 87 20.99 25.35 4.45
C GLU A 87 22.31 25.95 3.92
N GLU A 88 23.10 25.20 3.15
CA GLU A 88 24.33 25.68 2.53
C GLU A 88 24.05 26.84 1.56
N THR A 89 22.96 26.76 0.80
CA THR A 89 22.54 27.85 -0.10
C THR A 89 21.99 29.07 0.66
N GLN A 90 21.26 28.88 1.77
CA GLN A 90 20.86 29.99 2.64
C GLN A 90 22.06 30.65 3.31
N GLN A 91 23.04 29.87 3.78
CA GLN A 91 24.22 30.40 4.44
C GLN A 91 25.10 31.20 3.47
N LEU A 92 25.22 30.75 2.21
CA LEU A 92 25.87 31.49 1.13
C LEU A 92 25.13 32.80 0.78
N LEU A 93 23.80 32.80 0.88
CA LEU A 93 22.96 33.96 0.58
C LEU A 93 22.90 34.98 1.73
N GLU A 94 22.87 34.53 2.99
CA GLU A 94 22.97 35.38 4.19
C GLU A 94 24.36 36.05 4.28
N GLU A 95 25.41 35.48 3.69
CA GLU A 95 26.72 36.13 3.57
C GLU A 95 26.76 37.27 2.53
N SER A 96 25.67 37.49 1.77
CA SER A 96 25.58 38.51 0.71
C SER A 96 24.48 39.57 0.86
N THR A 97 23.53 39.45 1.80
CA THR A 97 22.52 40.52 2.03
C THR A 97 22.03 40.54 3.48
N GLU A 98 22.36 41.62 4.19
CA GLU A 98 21.64 42.07 5.39
C GLU A 98 20.26 42.62 4.96
N ASP A 99 19.19 41.82 5.03
CA ASP A 99 17.87 42.24 5.54
C ASP A 99 16.75 41.21 5.27
N CYS A 100 15.74 41.25 6.16
CA CYS A 100 14.42 40.58 6.11
C CYS A 100 14.34 39.13 6.61
N LYS A 101 14.33 38.97 7.95
CA LYS A 101 13.82 37.77 8.64
C LYS A 101 12.36 37.95 9.04
N ASP A 102 11.45 37.63 8.13
CA ASP A 102 10.08 37.25 8.48
C ASP A 102 9.84 35.81 8.01
N LYS A 103 10.33 34.83 8.79
CA LYS A 103 9.97 33.41 8.62
C LYS A 103 8.74 33.13 9.48
N GLU A 104 7.56 33.39 8.91
CA GLU A 104 6.31 32.81 9.43
C GLU A 104 6.38 31.29 9.19
N HIS A 105 6.83 30.54 10.20
CA HIS A 105 6.84 29.08 10.20
C HIS A 105 5.40 28.56 10.32
N THR A 106 4.75 28.39 9.17
CA THR A 106 3.41 27.79 9.09
C THR A 106 3.51 26.28 9.32
N LEU A 107 3.18 25.84 10.54
CA LEU A 107 2.79 24.48 10.94
C LEU A 107 3.73 23.30 10.53
N GLY A 108 4.57 22.85 11.48
CA GLY A 108 5.03 21.44 11.53
C GLY A 108 6.13 21.02 10.53
N SER A 109 7.10 21.90 10.28
CA SER A 109 8.08 21.78 9.19
C SER A 109 9.27 20.83 9.41
N GLU A 110 9.44 20.24 10.61
CA GLU A 110 10.59 19.37 10.89
C GLU A 110 10.18 17.89 10.81
N MET A 111 10.97 17.12 10.08
CA MET A 111 10.84 15.67 10.01
C MET A 111 11.11 15.08 11.40
N PRO A 112 10.25 14.18 11.93
CA PRO A 112 10.49 13.55 13.22
C PRO A 112 11.85 12.86 13.27
N LEU A 113 12.54 12.92 14.41
CA LEU A 113 13.89 12.35 14.56
C LEU A 113 13.93 10.85 14.22
N ASP A 114 12.86 10.12 14.57
CA ASP A 114 12.74 8.66 14.39
C ASP A 114 11.97 8.27 13.11
N PHE A 115 11.87 9.18 12.14
CA PHE A 115 11.07 8.96 10.94
C PHE A 115 11.62 7.83 10.05
N ASP A 116 12.94 7.61 10.04
CA ASP A 116 13.63 6.57 9.27
C ASP A 116 13.29 5.14 9.73
N THR A 117 12.98 4.99 11.02
CA THR A 117 12.68 3.74 11.70
C THR A 117 11.19 3.61 12.03
N ALA A 118 10.36 4.58 11.64
CA ALA A 118 8.93 4.61 11.92
C ALA A 118 8.13 3.41 11.39
N LEU A 119 8.69 2.65 10.44
CA LEU A 119 8.09 1.44 9.87
C LEU A 119 8.86 0.16 10.24
N ASP A 120 9.91 0.26 11.04
CA ASP A 120 10.78 -0.84 11.46
C ASP A 120 10.34 -1.35 12.84
N GLY A 121 9.33 -2.23 12.85
CA GLY A 121 8.84 -2.89 14.06
C GLY A 121 7.54 -2.32 14.61
N ALA A 122 7.51 -2.02 15.91
CA ALA A 122 6.31 -1.53 16.59
C ALA A 122 5.91 -0.14 16.06
N PRO A 123 4.60 0.14 15.93
CA PRO A 123 4.16 1.41 15.40
C PRO A 123 4.45 2.53 16.41
N THR A 124 4.89 3.67 15.89
CA THR A 124 5.28 4.89 16.61
C THR A 124 4.39 6.05 16.18
N GLU A 125 4.56 7.23 16.81
CA GLU A 125 3.82 8.44 16.45
C GLU A 125 3.98 8.82 14.97
N ALA A 126 5.16 8.57 14.41
CA ALA A 126 5.50 8.87 13.03
C ALA A 126 4.94 7.85 12.01
N THR A 127 4.51 6.67 12.45
CA THR A 127 4.05 5.58 11.57
C THR A 127 2.90 6.01 10.63
N PRO A 128 1.80 6.62 11.10
CA PRO A 128 0.73 7.07 10.21
C PRO A 128 1.22 8.06 9.15
N GLN A 129 2.12 8.96 9.52
CA GLN A 129 2.67 9.97 8.61
C GLN A 129 3.57 9.32 7.54
N ALA A 130 4.45 8.39 7.93
CA ALA A 130 5.27 7.62 7.00
C ALA A 130 4.44 6.82 5.99
N ILE A 131 3.38 6.14 6.45
CA ILE A 131 2.45 5.42 5.57
C ILE A 131 1.74 6.38 4.61
N THR A 132 1.30 7.54 5.11
CA THR A 132 0.59 8.55 4.32
C THR A 132 1.48 9.15 3.23
N LEU A 133 2.74 9.46 3.54
CA LEU A 133 3.69 9.96 2.55
C LEU A 133 3.98 8.92 1.46
N TYR A 134 4.15 7.65 1.84
CA TYR A 134 4.32 6.59 0.84
C TYR A 134 3.09 6.41 -0.05
N MET A 135 1.89 6.50 0.53
CA MET A 135 0.64 6.49 -0.24
C MET A 135 0.57 7.69 -1.18
N TYR A 136 1.00 8.87 -0.74
CA TYR A 136 1.07 10.05 -1.59
C TYR A 136 1.99 9.82 -2.79
N GLN A 137 3.21 9.34 -2.54
CA GLN A 137 4.18 9.01 -3.58
C GLN A 137 3.59 8.01 -4.59
N LYS A 138 3.00 6.91 -4.12
CA LYS A 138 2.47 5.87 -5.00
C LYS A 138 1.23 6.31 -5.78
N CYS A 139 0.28 6.96 -5.13
CA CYS A 139 -1.00 7.28 -5.78
C CYS A 139 -0.95 8.57 -6.60
N PHE A 140 -0.21 9.59 -6.17
CA PHE A 140 -0.20 10.90 -6.83
C PHE A 140 1.04 11.12 -7.69
N VAL A 141 2.24 10.76 -7.21
CA VAL A 141 3.48 10.96 -8.00
C VAL A 141 3.61 9.88 -9.08
N GLU A 142 3.43 8.61 -8.72
CA GLU A 142 3.49 7.48 -9.67
C GLU A 142 2.16 7.22 -10.39
N ASN A 143 1.10 7.99 -10.09
CA ASN A 143 -0.24 7.87 -10.68
C ASN A 143 -0.86 6.47 -10.57
N LEU A 144 -0.55 5.73 -9.49
CA LEU A 144 -1.15 4.41 -9.27
C LEU A 144 -2.59 4.53 -8.75
N SER A 145 -3.41 3.54 -9.09
CA SER A 145 -4.83 3.55 -8.74
C SER A 145 -5.08 3.60 -7.21
N PRO A 146 -6.26 4.08 -6.77
CA PRO A 146 -6.67 4.05 -5.37
C PRO A 146 -6.67 2.64 -4.73
N ALA A 147 -6.75 1.58 -5.54
CA ALA A 147 -6.62 0.21 -5.03
C ALA A 147 -5.24 -0.04 -4.40
N THR A 148 -4.21 0.68 -4.84
CA THR A 148 -2.84 0.62 -4.28
C THR A 148 -2.82 1.14 -2.85
N ALA A 149 -3.48 2.27 -2.58
CA ALA A 149 -3.65 2.82 -1.24
C ALA A 149 -4.30 1.80 -0.29
N TRP A 150 -5.41 1.20 -0.71
CA TRP A 150 -6.08 0.14 0.07
C TRP A 150 -5.18 -1.07 0.30
N HIS A 151 -4.37 -1.45 -0.69
CA HIS A 151 -3.42 -2.55 -0.58
C HIS A 151 -2.31 -2.24 0.44
N ILE A 152 -1.79 -1.02 0.45
CA ILE A 152 -0.77 -0.55 1.41
C ILE A 152 -1.33 -0.59 2.84
N VAL A 153 -2.47 0.06 3.07
CA VAL A 153 -3.11 0.12 4.40
C VAL A 153 -3.47 -1.28 4.89
N SER A 154 -4.02 -2.13 4.03
CA SER A 154 -4.36 -3.51 4.40
C SER A 154 -3.11 -4.34 4.73
N GLY A 155 -2.01 -4.10 4.02
CA GLY A 155 -0.72 -4.75 4.28
C GLY A 155 -0.18 -4.39 5.66
N TRP A 156 -0.12 -3.09 5.99
CA TRP A 156 0.35 -2.61 7.30
C TRP A 156 -0.57 -3.09 8.41
N LYS A 157 -1.89 -3.01 8.21
CA LYS A 157 -2.87 -3.54 9.14
C LYS A 157 -2.64 -5.01 9.46
N MET A 158 -2.33 -5.82 8.45
CA MET A 158 -2.00 -7.23 8.64
C MET A 158 -0.70 -7.41 9.43
N VAL A 159 0.34 -6.65 9.11
CA VAL A 159 1.64 -6.72 9.81
C VAL A 159 1.47 -6.38 11.29
N PHE A 160 0.82 -5.26 11.61
CA PHE A 160 0.58 -4.85 13.00
C PHE A 160 -0.29 -5.85 13.77
N ASN A 161 -1.38 -6.34 13.17
CA ASN A 161 -2.22 -7.37 13.81
C ASN A 161 -1.48 -8.69 14.08
N ASN A 162 -0.36 -8.94 13.39
CA ASN A 162 0.43 -10.15 13.58
C ASN A 162 1.64 -9.96 14.51
N MET A 163 2.03 -8.73 14.86
CA MET A 163 3.27 -8.47 15.62
C MET A 163 3.13 -8.66 17.13
N ALA A 164 2.02 -8.26 17.74
CA ALA A 164 1.80 -8.39 19.18
C ALA A 164 0.38 -8.87 19.53
N GLY A 165 -0.16 -9.78 18.72
CA GLY A 165 -1.53 -10.27 18.86
C GLY A 165 -2.57 -9.15 18.70
N ASP A 166 -3.53 -9.07 19.62
CA ASP A 166 -4.62 -8.09 19.57
C ASP A 166 -4.21 -6.66 20.01
N LYS A 167 -2.94 -6.42 20.40
CA LYS A 167 -2.47 -5.12 20.92
C LYS A 167 -2.70 -3.95 19.95
N TYR A 168 -2.45 -4.18 18.66
CA TYR A 168 -2.59 -3.15 17.63
C TYR A 168 -3.96 -3.20 16.92
N ARG A 169 -4.93 -3.87 17.54
CA ARG A 169 -6.28 -3.97 17.00
C ARG A 169 -7.16 -2.88 17.59
N GLY A 170 -7.71 -2.02 16.73
CA GLY A 170 -8.66 -0.99 17.15
C GLY A 170 -8.27 0.39 16.67
N ARG A 171 -8.87 1.41 17.29
CA ARG A 171 -8.59 2.82 16.99
C ARG A 171 -7.18 3.18 17.44
N TRP A 172 -6.44 3.86 16.57
CA TRP A 172 -5.13 4.43 16.86
C TRP A 172 -5.20 5.42 18.03
N HIS A 173 -4.38 5.22 19.05
CA HIS A 173 -4.19 6.14 20.17
C HIS A 173 -2.89 5.86 20.92
N GLU A 174 -2.42 6.85 21.67
CA GLU A 174 -1.31 6.70 22.61
C GLU A 174 -1.83 6.05 23.91
N ASP A 175 -1.20 4.95 24.32
CA ASP A 175 -1.36 4.38 25.65
C ASP A 175 -0.36 5.04 26.60
N ARG A 176 -0.86 5.99 27.40
CA ARG A 176 -0.05 6.76 28.34
C ARG A 176 0.52 5.95 29.50
N GLU A 177 -0.04 4.78 29.79
CA GLU A 177 0.46 3.93 30.89
C GLU A 177 1.74 3.21 30.47
N GLN A 178 1.82 2.78 29.21
CA GLN A 178 3.00 2.10 28.65
C GLN A 178 3.91 3.03 27.85
N ASN A 179 3.46 4.26 27.57
CA ASN A 179 4.12 5.22 26.69
C ASN A 179 4.38 4.64 25.29
N GLU A 180 3.38 3.94 24.76
CA GLU A 180 3.43 3.24 23.49
C GLU A 180 2.19 3.56 22.66
N TRP A 181 2.32 3.45 21.34
CA TRP A 181 1.19 3.64 20.45
C TRP A 181 0.49 2.32 20.15
N VAL A 182 -0.83 2.32 20.27
CA VAL A 182 -1.68 1.14 20.12
C VAL A 182 -2.80 1.39 19.10
N GLY A 183 -3.38 0.30 18.59
CA GLY A 183 -4.35 0.34 17.50
C GLY A 183 -3.70 0.35 16.12
N ASN A 184 -4.53 0.48 15.07
CA ASN A 184 -4.05 0.47 13.69
C ASN A 184 -3.94 1.91 13.16
N PRO A 185 -2.76 2.32 12.69
CA PRO A 185 -2.54 3.64 12.11
C PRO A 185 -3.31 3.84 10.79
#